data_AF-A0A9Q0IMJ4-F1
#
_entry.id   AF-A0A9Q0IMJ4-F1
#
_cell.length_a   1.000
_cell.length_b   1.000
_cell.length_c   1.000
_cell.angle_alpha   90.00
_cell.angle_beta   90.00
_cell.angle_gamma   90.00
#
_symmetry.space_group_name_H-M   'P 1'
#
loop_
_entity.id
_entity.type
_entity.pdbx_description
1 polymer ?
#
loop_
_entity_poly.entity_id
_entity_poly.type
_entity_poly.pdbx_seq_one_letter_code
_entity_poly.pdbx_strand_id
1 'polypeptide(L)'
;MTMQAAVNLDTYNLSLLTAKEDILNPRSSTNWALFTYEGISNKLKLADSGAGGVAEMAGKFHIAKPQYGLCRVGTVETGGPCIAMISW
;
A
#
# COMPACT_ATOMS: atom_id res chain seq x y z
N MET A 1 6.05 -15.83 -26.35
CA MET A 1 6.13 -14.36 -26.24
C MET A 1 5.03 -13.93 -25.28
N THR A 2 5.27 -14.04 -23.97
CA THR A 2 4.28 -13.69 -22.95
C THR A 2 4.22 -12.17 -22.89
N MET A 3 3.13 -11.59 -23.39
CA MET A 3 2.79 -10.20 -23.09
C MET A 3 2.62 -10.11 -21.58
N GLN A 4 3.65 -9.61 -20.90
CA GLN A 4 3.60 -9.29 -19.48
C GLN A 4 2.60 -8.14 -19.36
N ALA A 5 1.34 -8.47 -19.08
CA ALA A 5 0.31 -7.48 -18.88
C ALA A 5 0.75 -6.60 -17.70
N ALA A 6 1.07 -5.34 -18.00
CA ALA A 6 1.42 -4.35 -17.00
C ALA A 6 0.31 -4.30 -15.94
N VAL A 7 0.70 -4.10 -14.68
CA VAL A 7 -0.26 -3.95 -13.58
C VAL A 7 -1.26 -2.85 -13.95
N ASN A 8 -2.54 -3.21 -14.02
CA ASN A 8 -3.62 -2.28 -14.30
C ASN A 8 -3.95 -1.52 -13.01
N LEU A 9 -3.40 -0.32 -12.88
CA LEU A 9 -3.74 0.60 -11.79
C LEU A 9 -4.97 1.45 -12.14
N ASP A 10 -5.36 1.53 -13.41
CA ASP A 10 -6.47 2.36 -13.90
C ASP A 10 -7.81 2.07 -13.22
N THR A 11 -8.12 0.78 -13.01
CA THR A 11 -9.43 0.38 -12.47
C THR A 11 -9.69 0.93 -11.06
N TYR A 12 -8.66 1.02 -10.21
CA TYR A 12 -8.76 1.50 -8.83
C TYR A 12 -7.89 2.73 -8.57
N ASN A 13 -7.51 3.45 -9.63
CA ASN A 13 -6.50 4.50 -9.57
C ASN A 13 -6.82 5.55 -8.51
N LEU A 14 -8.09 5.96 -8.42
CA LEU A 14 -8.52 6.95 -7.44
C LEU A 14 -8.26 6.49 -6.00
N SER A 15 -8.64 5.25 -5.65
CA SER A 15 -8.43 4.70 -4.32
C SER A 15 -6.94 4.52 -3.99
N LEU A 16 -6.13 4.14 -4.98
CA LEU A 16 -4.69 4.01 -4.84
C LEU A 16 -4.02 5.37 -4.62
N LEU A 17 -4.40 6.38 -5.41
CA LEU A 17 -3.95 7.77 -5.26
C LEU A 17 -4.37 8.33 -3.91
N THR A 18 -5.63 8.18 -3.51
CA THR A 18 -6.11 8.65 -2.20
C THR A 18 -5.30 8.03 -1.06
N ALA A 19 -5.14 6.70 -1.05
CA ALA A 19 -4.35 6.02 -0.02
C ALA A 19 -2.88 6.48 -0.01
N LYS A 20 -2.27 6.65 -1.18
CA LYS A 20 -0.90 7.17 -1.32
C LYS A 20 -0.78 8.60 -0.76
N GLU A 21 -1.68 9.49 -1.16
CA GLU A 21 -1.71 10.88 -0.68
C GLU A 21 -1.95 10.95 0.82
N ASP A 22 -2.81 10.09 1.36
CA ASP A 22 -3.06 9.97 2.80
C ASP A 22 -1.79 9.58 3.57
N ILE A 23 -1.09 8.52 3.15
CA ILE A 23 0.16 8.08 3.80
C ILE A 23 1.24 9.18 3.72
N LEU A 24 1.34 9.88 2.59
CA LEU A 24 2.28 10.97 2.40
C LEU A 24 1.91 12.20 3.24
N ASN A 25 0.63 12.43 3.50
CA ASN A 25 0.15 13.57 4.25
C ASN A 25 0.39 13.39 5.76
N PRO A 26 1.31 14.18 6.39
CA PRO A 26 1.55 14.11 7.84
C PRO A 26 0.31 14.42 8.70
N ARG A 27 -0.69 15.08 8.13
CA ARG A 27 -1.94 15.41 8.82
C ARG A 27 -2.98 14.30 8.73
N SER A 28 -2.79 13.32 7.85
CA SER A 28 -3.70 12.18 7.78
C SER A 28 -3.39 11.24 8.95
N SER A 29 -4.44 10.66 9.52
CA SER A 29 -4.28 9.59 10.52
C SER A 29 -3.80 8.30 9.88
N THR A 30 -4.03 8.14 8.58
CA THR A 30 -3.59 6.98 7.81
C THR A 30 -2.09 7.03 7.61
N ASN A 31 -1.40 6.02 8.11
CA ASN A 31 0.05 5.89 7.99
C ASN A 31 0.46 4.62 7.24
N TRP A 32 -0.48 3.74 6.90
CA TRP A 32 -0.20 2.60 6.02
C TRP A 32 -1.40 2.24 5.14
N ALA A 33 -1.09 1.56 4.02
CA ALA A 33 -2.05 1.00 3.09
C ALA A 33 -1.52 -0.33 2.55
N LEU A 34 -2.41 -1.32 2.44
CA LEU A 34 -2.16 -2.63 1.88
C LEU A 34 -2.88 -2.74 0.55
N PHE A 35 -2.17 -3.20 -0.46
CA PHE A 35 -2.66 -3.41 -1.80
C PHE A 35 -2.60 -4.89 -2.16
N THR A 36 -3.61 -5.37 -2.87
CA THR A 36 -3.74 -6.76 -3.30
C THR A 36 -4.22 -6.83 -4.74
N TYR A 37 -3.90 -7.92 -5.43
CA TYR A 37 -4.50 -8.21 -6.72
C TYR A 37 -5.94 -8.73 -6.60
N GLU A 38 -6.78 -8.32 -7.54
CA GLU A 38 -8.14 -8.84 -7.67
C GLU A 38 -8.19 -10.08 -8.57
N GLY A 39 -8.17 -11.26 -7.95
CA GLY A 39 -8.34 -12.54 -8.63
C GLY A 39 -7.19 -12.85 -9.60
N ILE A 40 -7.53 -13.18 -10.84
CA ILE A 40 -6.58 -13.49 -11.93
C ILE A 40 -6.28 -12.23 -12.77
N SER A 41 -6.98 -11.13 -12.50
CA SER A 41 -6.73 -9.87 -13.19
C SER A 41 -5.51 -9.19 -12.58
N ASN A 42 -4.63 -8.65 -13.43
CA ASN A 42 -3.50 -7.81 -13.02
C ASN A 42 -3.95 -6.45 -12.43
N LYS A 43 -5.12 -6.38 -11.81
CA LYS A 43 -5.71 -5.17 -11.23
C LYS A 43 -5.32 -5.09 -9.77
N LEU A 44 -4.56 -4.06 -9.44
CA LEU A 44 -4.20 -3.76 -8.06
C LEU A 44 -5.33 -2.97 -7.41
N LYS A 45 -5.76 -3.37 -6.21
CA LYS A 45 -6.75 -2.63 -5.43
C LYS A 45 -6.27 -2.43 -3.99
N LEU A 46 -6.82 -1.40 -3.34
CA LEU A 46 -6.65 -1.21 -1.91
C LEU A 46 -7.36 -2.35 -1.17
N ALA A 47 -6.58 -3.14 -0.43
CA ALA A 47 -7.08 -4.21 0.42
C ALA A 47 -7.52 -3.66 1.78
N ASP A 48 -6.68 -2.84 2.41
CA ASP A 48 -6.91 -2.26 3.73
C ASP A 48 -6.02 -1.02 3.90
N SER A 49 -6.35 -0.14 4.83
CA SER A 49 -5.53 1.03 5.20
C SER A 49 -5.81 1.42 6.64
N GLY A 50 -4.84 1.98 7.33
CA GLY A 50 -4.99 2.26 8.74
C GLY A 50 -3.97 3.21 9.33
N ALA A 51 -4.10 3.38 10.65
CA ALA A 51 -3.34 4.31 11.48
C ALA A 51 -2.41 3.59 12.48
N GLY A 52 -2.40 2.25 12.53
CA GLY A 52 -1.58 1.47 13.46
C GLY A 52 -0.14 1.20 13.01
N GLY A 53 0.34 1.87 11.96
CA GLY A 53 1.68 1.73 11.41
C GLY A 53 2.02 0.32 10.89
N VAL A 54 3.33 0.03 10.80
CA VAL A 54 3.85 -1.23 10.24
C VAL A 54 3.34 -2.45 10.99
N ALA A 55 3.18 -2.36 12.32
CA ALA A 55 2.76 -3.49 13.15
C ALA A 55 1.32 -3.94 12.84
N GLU A 56 0.39 -3.00 12.71
CA GLU A 56 -0.99 -3.29 12.32
C GLU A 56 -1.05 -3.82 10.88
N MET A 57 -0.32 -3.19 9.96
CA MET A 57 -0.24 -3.63 8.57
C MET A 57 0.30 -5.06 8.45
N ALA A 58 1.36 -5.41 9.19
CA ALA A 58 1.98 -6.73 9.19
C ALA A 58 0.96 -7.84 9.53
N GLY A 59 0.04 -7.57 10.46
CA GLY A 59 -1.03 -8.50 10.84
C GLY A 59 -2.13 -8.66 9.78
N LYS A 60 -2.20 -7.78 8.78
CA LYS A 60 -3.18 -7.81 7.69
C LYS A 60 -2.69 -8.55 6.45
N PHE A 61 -1.40 -8.88 6.38
CA PHE A 61 -0.86 -9.64 5.25
C PHE A 61 -1.40 -11.07 5.22
N HIS A 62 -1.65 -11.56 4.01
CA HIS A 62 -2.11 -12.91 3.73
C HIS A 62 -1.03 -13.70 2.98
N ILE A 63 -0.48 -14.74 3.61
CA ILE A 63 0.53 -15.64 3.03
C ILE A 63 0.13 -16.24 1.67
N ALA A 64 -1.17 -16.44 1.46
CA ALA A 64 -1.67 -17.08 0.25
C ALA A 64 -1.81 -16.13 -0.97
N LYS A 65 -1.50 -14.84 -0.83
CA LYS A 65 -1.71 -13.84 -1.90
C LYS A 65 -0.52 -12.88 -2.00
N PRO A 66 -0.05 -12.57 -3.22
CA PRO A 66 0.94 -11.52 -3.41
C PRO A 66 0.32 -10.17 -3.05
N GLN A 67 0.98 -9.44 -2.16
CA GLN A 67 0.47 -8.20 -1.60
C GLN A 67 1.58 -7.16 -1.45
N TYR A 68 1.20 -5.88 -1.53
CA TYR A 68 2.12 -4.77 -1.37
C TYR A 68 1.64 -3.86 -0.25
N GLY A 69 2.46 -3.69 0.78
CA GLY A 69 2.22 -2.71 1.83
C GLY A 69 3.01 -1.44 1.57
N LEU A 70 2.39 -0.28 1.68
CA LEU A 70 3.08 0.98 1.91
C LEU A 70 2.85 1.41 3.35
N CYS A 71 3.91 1.79 4.04
CA CYS A 71 3.82 2.40 5.36
C CYS A 71 4.75 3.59 5.44
N ARG A 72 4.25 4.68 6.02
CA ARG A 72 5.07 5.80 6.46
C ARG A 72 5.84 5.38 7.71
N VAL A 73 7.16 5.53 7.67
CA VAL A 73 8.06 5.21 8.76
C VAL A 73 8.96 6.41 9.00
N GLY A 74 9.09 6.86 10.24
CA GLY A 74 9.96 7.97 10.61
C GLY A 74 9.19 9.12 11.27
N THR A 75 9.80 9.67 12.32
CA THR A 75 9.36 10.88 13.01
C THR A 75 10.33 12.03 12.67
N VAL A 76 9.98 13.26 13.04
CA VAL A 76 10.86 14.45 12.86
C VAL A 76 12.27 14.21 13.44
N GLU A 77 12.38 13.33 14.43
CA GLU A 77 13.63 12.97 15.11
C GLU A 77 14.58 12.12 14.25
N THR A 78 14.08 11.42 13.22
CA THR A 78 14.88 10.53 12.35
C THR A 78 15.28 11.14 11.01
N GLY A 79 15.07 12.45 10.80
CA GLY A 79 15.47 13.16 9.58
C GLY A 79 14.38 13.30 8.51
N GLY A 80 13.11 13.07 8.87
CA GLY A 80 11.95 13.27 8.01
C GLY A 80 11.13 12.00 7.77
N PRO A 81 9.93 12.13 7.17
CA PRO A 81 9.08 10.99 6.89
C PRO A 81 9.64 10.16 5.73
N CYS A 82 9.95 8.89 5.99
CA CYS A 82 10.28 7.91 4.97
C CYS A 82 9.04 7.08 4.63
N ILE A 83 9.01 6.50 3.43
CA ILE A 83 7.98 5.54 3.02
C ILE A 83 8.66 4.20 2.86
N ALA A 84 8.26 3.23 3.65
CA ALA A 84 8.64 1.83 3.48
C ALA A 84 7.62 1.16 2.55
N MET A 85 8.13 0.47 1.54
CA MET A 85 7.34 -0.43 0.69
C MET A 85 7.73 -1.86 1.00
N ILE A 86 6.73 -2.69 1.30
CA ILE A 86 6.89 -4.12 1.58
C ILE A 86 6.24 -4.89 0.45
N SER A 87 7.03 -5.73 -0.20
CA SER A 87 6.53 -6.72 -1.15
C SER A 87 6.48 -8.05 -0.43
N TRP A 88 5.27 -8.59 -0.29
CA TRP A 88 5.00 -9.89 0.30
C TRP A 88 4.70 -10.93 -0.78
#